data_AF-A0A1A8DUL0-F1
#
_entry.id   AF-A0A1A8DUL0-F1
#
_cell.length_a   1.000
_cell.length_b   1.000
_cell.length_c   1.000
_cell.angle_alpha   90.00
_cell.angle_beta   90.00
_cell.angle_gamma   90.00
#
_symmetry.space_group_name_H-M   'P 1'
#
loop_
_entity.id
_entity.type
_entity.pdbx_description
1 polymer ?
#
loop_
_entity_poly.entity_id
_entity_poly.type
_entity_poly.pdbx_seq_one_letter_code
_entity_poly.pdbx_strand_id
1 'polypeptide(L)'
;EEALRKKITDELSKGFEQDRAKAKQEMQAWFDAEKARTSAQAQTAAQSQVQAEVSRMLSAERAVAQENFQQAVIRERITTEDEILRAQILAKQLDAKEADLKKQDAFYREQVARLEERSAQFYKVTTENYRKAADQVNAKFKRYEVNPVCADLQGQVLSCYKENAGKTLNCSNIAALYLQCVNNAKQNKLRTGG
;
A
#
# COMPACT_ATOMS: atom_id res chain seq x y z
N GLU A 1 -55.99 -119.46 20.13
CA GLU A 1 -56.71 -118.20 19.82
C GLU A 1 -56.24 -117.00 20.65
N GLU A 2 -56.02 -117.16 21.96
CA GLU A 2 -55.80 -116.04 22.90
C GLU A 2 -54.48 -115.27 22.69
N ALA A 3 -53.38 -115.97 22.36
CA ALA A 3 -52.08 -115.34 22.08
C ALA A 3 -52.07 -114.50 20.80
N LEU A 4 -52.87 -114.89 19.79
CA LEU A 4 -52.99 -114.14 18.54
C LEU A 4 -53.78 -112.84 18.76
N ARG A 5 -54.86 -112.91 19.57
CA ARG A 5 -55.67 -111.75 19.94
C ARG A 5 -54.86 -110.70 20.71
N LYS A 6 -54.03 -111.11 21.67
CA LYS A 6 -53.19 -110.20 22.47
C LYS A 6 -52.15 -109.46 21.61
N LYS A 7 -51.52 -110.16 20.66
CA LYS A 7 -50.57 -109.56 19.71
C LYS A 7 -51.23 -108.54 18.78
N ILE A 8 -52.45 -108.84 18.30
CA ILE A 8 -53.25 -107.90 17.49
C ILE A 8 -53.62 -106.66 18.32
N THR A 9 -53.98 -106.82 19.60
CA THR A 9 -54.28 -105.68 20.48
C THR A 9 -53.07 -104.79 20.74
N ASP A 10 -51.89 -105.37 21.02
CA ASP A 10 -50.66 -104.62 21.26
C ASP A 10 -50.15 -103.90 19.99
N GLU A 11 -50.22 -104.54 18.82
CA GLU A 11 -49.87 -103.92 17.53
C GLU A 11 -50.84 -102.79 17.17
N LEU A 12 -52.15 -102.94 17.42
CA LEU A 12 -53.11 -101.84 17.29
C LEU A 12 -52.78 -100.69 18.24
N SER A 13 -52.50 -100.98 19.50
CA SER A 13 -52.22 -99.96 20.52
C SER A 13 -50.95 -99.16 20.17
N LYS A 14 -49.91 -99.85 19.70
CA LYS A 14 -48.65 -99.24 19.23
C LYS A 14 -48.86 -98.40 17.96
N GLY A 15 -49.71 -98.87 17.03
CA GLY A 15 -50.13 -98.10 15.86
C GLY A 15 -50.83 -96.79 16.24
N PHE A 16 -51.81 -96.86 17.15
CA PHE A 16 -52.50 -95.66 17.65
C PHE A 16 -51.56 -94.68 18.37
N GLU A 17 -50.57 -95.16 19.12
CA GLU A 17 -49.56 -94.30 19.75
C GLU A 17 -48.63 -93.64 18.73
N GLN A 18 -48.21 -94.37 17.69
CA GLN A 18 -47.45 -93.81 16.58
C GLN A 18 -48.25 -92.76 15.81
N ASP A 19 -49.53 -93.03 15.52
CA ASP A 19 -50.41 -92.08 14.84
C ASP A 19 -50.62 -90.83 15.69
N ARG A 20 -50.76 -90.96 17.01
CA ARG A 20 -50.85 -89.82 17.92
C ARG A 20 -49.56 -89.01 17.98
N ALA A 21 -48.40 -89.67 17.98
CA ALA A 21 -47.10 -89.01 17.96
C ALA A 21 -46.87 -88.27 16.64
N LYS A 22 -47.22 -88.92 15.52
CA LYS A 22 -47.15 -88.34 14.18
C LYS A 22 -48.10 -87.15 14.04
N ALA A 23 -49.36 -87.27 14.48
CA ALA A 23 -50.32 -86.17 14.48
C ALA A 23 -49.85 -84.98 15.33
N LYS A 24 -49.24 -85.22 16.49
CA LYS A 24 -48.62 -84.15 17.31
C LYS A 24 -47.45 -83.47 16.59
N GLN A 25 -46.59 -84.26 15.93
CA GLN A 25 -45.44 -83.72 15.20
C GLN A 25 -45.88 -82.90 13.98
N GLU A 26 -46.88 -83.37 13.24
CA GLU A 26 -47.48 -82.66 12.11
C GLU A 26 -48.16 -81.37 12.56
N MET A 27 -48.91 -81.41 13.68
CA MET A 27 -49.54 -80.23 14.26
C MET A 27 -48.50 -79.20 14.74
N GLN A 28 -47.41 -79.65 15.36
CA GLN A 28 -46.32 -78.78 15.79
C GLN A 28 -45.58 -78.16 14.59
N ALA A 29 -45.25 -78.96 13.58
CA ALA A 29 -44.61 -78.49 12.35
C ALA A 29 -45.49 -77.47 11.61
N TRP A 30 -46.81 -77.69 11.58
CA TRP A 30 -47.76 -76.74 11.02
C TRP A 30 -47.79 -75.42 11.81
N PHE A 31 -47.81 -75.48 13.14
CA PHE A 31 -47.76 -74.29 14.00
C PHE A 31 -46.47 -73.49 13.81
N ASP A 32 -45.32 -74.16 13.75
CA ASP A 32 -44.02 -73.54 13.54
C ASP A 32 -43.91 -72.91 12.13
N ALA A 33 -44.44 -73.60 11.11
CA ALA A 33 -44.51 -73.07 9.74
C ALA A 33 -45.42 -71.83 9.64
N GLU A 34 -46.59 -71.85 10.29
CA GLU A 34 -47.50 -70.71 10.31
C GLU A 34 -46.91 -69.52 11.09
N LYS A 35 -46.21 -69.79 12.20
CA LYS A 35 -45.47 -68.77 12.96
C LYS A 35 -44.33 -68.16 12.14
N ALA A 36 -43.58 -68.98 11.40
CA ALA A 36 -42.53 -68.49 10.50
C ALA A 36 -43.12 -67.64 9.35
N ARG A 37 -44.25 -68.06 8.77
CA ARG A 37 -44.95 -67.34 7.69
C ARG A 37 -45.45 -65.97 8.16
N THR A 38 -46.12 -65.93 9.31
CA THR A 38 -46.62 -64.68 9.90
C THR A 38 -45.48 -63.74 10.30
N SER A 39 -44.39 -64.28 10.86
CA SER A 39 -43.18 -63.48 11.17
C SER A 39 -42.53 -62.91 9.90
N ALA A 40 -42.38 -63.71 8.84
CA ALA A 40 -41.78 -63.26 7.58
C ALA A 40 -42.65 -62.19 6.89
N GLN A 41 -43.98 -62.37 6.91
CA GLN A 41 -44.94 -61.36 6.43
C GLN A 41 -44.84 -60.06 7.23
N ALA A 42 -44.81 -60.13 8.56
CA ALA A 42 -44.66 -58.97 9.43
C ALA A 42 -43.33 -58.22 9.17
N GLN A 43 -42.24 -58.96 8.96
CA GLN A 43 -40.92 -58.39 8.71
C GLN A 43 -40.82 -57.71 7.33
N THR A 44 -41.46 -58.31 6.32
CA THR A 44 -41.55 -57.72 4.97
C THR A 44 -42.42 -56.47 4.97
N ALA A 45 -43.56 -56.52 5.67
CA ALA A 45 -44.43 -55.36 5.85
C ALA A 45 -43.70 -54.22 6.56
N ALA A 46 -42.99 -54.52 7.66
CA ALA A 46 -42.18 -53.54 8.37
C ALA A 46 -41.07 -52.93 7.49
N GLN A 47 -40.35 -53.75 6.72
CA GLN A 47 -39.34 -53.24 5.77
C GLN A 47 -39.94 -52.34 4.71
N SER A 48 -41.09 -52.71 4.13
CA SER A 48 -41.76 -51.90 3.11
C SER A 48 -42.22 -50.55 3.68
N GLN A 49 -42.74 -50.54 4.91
CA GLN A 49 -43.15 -49.33 5.60
C GLN A 49 -41.95 -48.42 5.89
N VAL A 50 -40.84 -48.97 6.39
CA VAL A 50 -39.61 -48.21 6.61
C VAL A 50 -39.09 -47.63 5.30
N GLN A 51 -39.07 -48.41 4.22
CA GLN A 51 -38.59 -47.94 2.92
C GLN A 51 -39.48 -46.83 2.34
N ALA A 52 -40.79 -46.93 2.50
CA ALA A 52 -41.74 -45.89 2.11
C ALA A 52 -41.54 -44.60 2.91
N GLU A 53 -41.39 -44.70 4.24
CA GLU A 53 -41.13 -43.54 5.10
C GLU A 53 -39.79 -42.86 4.80
N VAL A 54 -38.72 -43.64 4.65
CA VAL A 54 -37.41 -43.11 4.26
C VAL A 54 -37.47 -42.41 2.91
N SER A 55 -38.17 -42.99 1.93
CA SER A 55 -38.34 -42.37 0.61
C SER A 55 -39.13 -41.06 0.68
N ARG A 56 -40.17 -41.01 1.53
CA ARG A 56 -40.96 -39.80 1.79
C ARG A 56 -40.14 -38.70 2.47
N MET A 57 -39.34 -39.06 3.48
CA MET A 57 -38.47 -38.09 4.16
C MET A 57 -37.39 -37.56 3.23
N LEU A 58 -36.73 -38.43 2.46
CA LEU A 58 -35.71 -38.03 1.48
C LEU A 58 -36.26 -37.10 0.40
N SER A 59 -37.49 -37.35 -0.09
CA SER A 59 -38.10 -36.48 -1.10
C SER A 59 -38.45 -35.11 -0.53
N ALA A 60 -38.97 -35.06 0.71
CA ALA A 60 -39.24 -33.82 1.41
C ALA A 60 -37.96 -33.02 1.67
N GLU A 61 -36.90 -33.67 2.15
CA GLU A 61 -35.61 -33.03 2.42
C GLU A 61 -34.97 -32.48 1.14
N ARG A 62 -35.01 -33.23 0.04
CA ARG A 62 -34.54 -32.74 -1.27
C ARG A 62 -35.33 -31.53 -1.75
N ALA A 63 -36.65 -31.51 -1.58
CA ALA A 63 -37.47 -30.37 -1.98
C ALA A 63 -37.10 -29.11 -1.18
N VAL A 64 -36.94 -29.24 0.14
CA VAL A 64 -36.52 -28.13 1.01
C VAL A 64 -35.09 -27.68 0.67
N ALA A 65 -34.16 -28.61 0.44
CA ALA A 65 -32.80 -28.28 0.04
C ALA A 65 -32.76 -27.53 -1.30
N GLN A 66 -33.59 -27.94 -2.26
CA GLN A 66 -33.70 -27.29 -3.56
C GLN A 66 -34.29 -25.89 -3.46
N GLU A 67 -35.33 -25.69 -2.65
CA GLU A 67 -35.90 -24.37 -2.38
C GLU A 67 -34.89 -23.44 -1.70
N ASN A 68 -34.20 -23.93 -0.66
CA ASN A 68 -33.16 -23.18 0.05
C ASN A 68 -32.02 -22.77 -0.90
N PHE A 69 -31.60 -23.69 -1.77
CA PHE A 69 -30.58 -23.40 -2.79
C PHE A 69 -31.06 -22.33 -3.78
N GLN A 70 -32.28 -22.45 -4.30
CA GLN A 70 -32.86 -21.45 -5.19
C GLN A 70 -32.94 -20.07 -4.54
N GLN A 71 -33.36 -20.00 -3.27
CA GLN A 71 -33.39 -18.75 -2.52
C GLN A 71 -31.99 -18.17 -2.30
N ALA A 72 -30.99 -19.00 -1.98
CA ALA A 72 -29.61 -18.56 -1.82
C ALA A 72 -29.05 -17.99 -3.12
N VAL A 73 -29.28 -18.65 -4.25
CA VAL A 73 -28.85 -18.18 -5.58
C VAL A 73 -29.49 -16.84 -5.93
N ILE A 74 -30.79 -16.66 -5.67
CA ILE A 74 -31.48 -15.39 -5.93
C ILE A 74 -30.91 -14.27 -5.06
N ARG A 75 -30.66 -14.54 -3.77
CA ARG A 75 -30.06 -13.55 -2.86
C ARG A 75 -28.68 -13.12 -3.34
N GLU A 76 -27.82 -14.08 -3.68
CA GLU A 76 -26.47 -13.81 -4.18
C GLU A 76 -26.49 -13.00 -5.48
N ARG A 77 -27.43 -13.30 -6.37
CA ARG A 77 -27.59 -12.53 -7.60
C ARG A 77 -27.97 -11.08 -7.31
N ILE A 78 -28.91 -10.85 -6.40
CA ILE A 78 -29.33 -9.49 -6.03
C ILE A 78 -28.18 -8.71 -5.38
N THR A 79 -27.40 -9.35 -4.50
CA THR A 79 -26.26 -8.69 -3.85
C THR A 79 -25.17 -8.34 -4.85
N THR A 80 -24.83 -9.24 -5.76
CA THR A 80 -23.84 -8.96 -6.82
C THR A 80 -24.29 -7.85 -7.76
N GLU A 81 -25.56 -7.82 -8.17
CA GLU A 81 -26.11 -6.74 -9.01
C GLU A 81 -26.08 -5.38 -8.29
N ASP A 82 -26.41 -5.34 -6.99
CA ASP A 82 -26.31 -4.13 -6.16
C ASP A 82 -24.86 -3.65 -5.98
N GLU A 83 -23.92 -4.57 -5.73
CA GLU A 83 -22.49 -4.25 -5.62
C GLU A 83 -21.93 -3.68 -6.93
N ILE A 84 -22.30 -4.25 -8.09
CA ILE A 84 -21.90 -3.74 -9.40
C ILE A 84 -22.44 -2.32 -9.61
N LEU A 85 -23.71 -2.07 -9.27
CA LEU A 85 -24.32 -0.75 -9.42
C LEU A 85 -23.63 0.29 -8.53
N ARG A 86 -23.36 -0.06 -7.26
CA ARG A 86 -22.61 0.79 -6.32
C ARG A 86 -21.21 1.09 -6.82
N ALA A 87 -20.49 0.08 -7.30
CA ALA A 87 -19.16 0.24 -7.87
C ALA A 87 -19.18 1.18 -9.08
N GLN A 88 -20.18 1.06 -9.96
CA GLN A 88 -20.32 1.93 -11.12
C GLN A 88 -20.61 3.39 -10.73
N ILE A 89 -21.45 3.63 -9.72
CA ILE A 89 -21.72 4.97 -9.20
C ILE A 89 -20.44 5.57 -8.61
N LEU A 90 -19.72 4.80 -7.80
CA LEU A 90 -18.46 5.25 -7.19
C LEU A 90 -17.40 5.56 -8.26
N ALA A 91 -17.28 4.73 -9.30
CA ALA A 91 -16.37 4.98 -10.42
C ALA A 91 -16.66 6.33 -11.10
N LYS A 92 -17.94 6.63 -11.40
CA LYS A 92 -18.33 7.93 -11.97
C LYS A 92 -18.00 9.11 -11.05
N GLN A 93 -18.17 8.94 -9.74
CA GLN A 93 -17.81 9.98 -8.77
C GLN A 93 -16.29 10.19 -8.73
N LEU A 94 -15.51 9.12 -8.80
CA LEU A 94 -14.05 9.20 -8.86
C LEU A 94 -13.58 9.90 -10.13
N ASP A 95 -14.13 9.56 -11.29
CA ASP A 95 -13.80 10.21 -12.56
C ASP A 95 -14.07 11.72 -12.50
N ALA A 96 -15.20 12.13 -11.92
CA ALA A 96 -15.53 13.54 -11.74
C ALA A 96 -14.53 14.25 -10.80
N LYS A 97 -14.17 13.61 -9.69
CA LYS A 97 -13.17 14.13 -8.75
C LYS A 97 -11.78 14.24 -9.37
N GLU A 98 -11.38 13.26 -10.16
CA GLU A 98 -10.10 13.25 -10.85
C GLU A 98 -10.04 14.35 -11.93
N ALA A 99 -11.13 14.56 -12.66
CA ALA A 99 -11.24 15.67 -13.62
C ALA A 99 -11.11 17.04 -12.93
N ASP A 100 -11.74 17.22 -11.77
CA ASP A 100 -11.64 18.46 -11.01
C ASP A 100 -10.24 18.68 -10.41
N LEU A 101 -9.62 17.62 -9.86
CA LEU A 101 -8.23 17.67 -9.41
C LEU A 101 -7.27 18.04 -10.54
N LYS A 102 -7.46 17.46 -11.73
CA LYS A 102 -6.63 17.76 -12.90
C LYS A 102 -6.77 19.23 -13.36
N LYS A 103 -7.98 19.80 -13.28
CA LYS A 103 -8.19 21.23 -13.56
C LYS A 103 -7.46 22.10 -12.52
N GLN A 104 -7.54 21.75 -11.25
CA GLN A 104 -6.85 22.48 -10.18
C GLN A 104 -5.33 22.39 -10.32
N ASP A 105 -4.79 21.19 -10.58
CA ASP A 105 -3.36 20.99 -10.83
C ASP A 105 -2.86 21.86 -12.00
N ALA A 106 -3.57 21.81 -13.14
CA ALA A 106 -3.22 22.64 -14.30
C ALA A 106 -3.26 24.13 -13.97
N PHE A 107 -4.29 24.59 -13.24
CA PHE A 107 -4.41 25.99 -12.82
C PHE A 107 -3.26 26.42 -11.92
N TYR A 108 -2.95 25.67 -10.86
CA TYR A 108 -1.88 26.02 -9.93
C TYR A 108 -0.52 25.93 -10.58
N ARG A 109 -0.28 24.92 -11.43
CA ARG A 109 0.94 24.79 -12.20
C ARG A 109 1.17 25.99 -13.11
N GLU A 110 0.13 26.50 -13.77
CA GLU A 110 0.22 27.71 -14.58
C GLU A 110 0.53 28.94 -13.73
N GLN A 111 -0.12 29.10 -12.56
CA GLN A 111 0.16 30.21 -11.64
C GLN A 111 1.61 30.19 -11.16
N VAL A 112 2.13 29.02 -10.77
CA VAL A 112 3.52 28.85 -10.37
C VAL A 112 4.47 29.20 -11.52
N ALA A 113 4.23 28.68 -12.72
CA ALA A 113 5.06 28.98 -13.89
C ALA A 113 5.10 30.48 -14.21
N ARG A 114 3.95 31.17 -14.15
CA ARG A 114 3.88 32.63 -14.34
C ARG A 114 4.64 33.41 -13.26
N LEU A 115 4.58 32.96 -12.00
CA LEU A 115 5.32 33.57 -10.91
C LEU A 115 6.83 33.35 -11.05
N GLU A 116 7.25 32.15 -11.42
CA GLU A 116 8.64 31.80 -11.69
C GLU A 116 9.20 32.64 -12.85
N GLU A 117 8.46 32.77 -13.95
CA GLU A 117 8.86 33.61 -15.10
C GLU A 117 9.02 35.07 -14.69
N ARG A 118 8.02 35.64 -13.99
CA ARG A 118 8.08 37.03 -13.52
C ARG A 118 9.24 37.26 -12.57
N SER A 119 9.46 36.31 -11.66
CA SER A 119 10.58 36.33 -10.71
C SER A 119 11.92 36.33 -11.45
N ALA A 120 12.11 35.42 -12.41
CA ALA A 120 13.32 35.34 -13.21
C ALA A 120 13.58 36.62 -14.02
N GLN A 121 12.55 37.20 -14.64
CA GLN A 121 12.66 38.48 -15.33
C GLN A 121 13.05 39.62 -14.38
N PHE A 122 12.41 39.69 -13.22
CA PHE A 122 12.72 40.68 -12.19
C PHE A 122 14.17 40.56 -11.71
N TYR A 123 14.62 39.35 -11.38
CA TYR A 123 16.01 39.09 -10.98
C TYR A 123 17.01 39.48 -12.06
N LYS A 124 16.74 39.15 -13.34
CA LYS A 124 17.60 39.51 -14.47
C LYS A 124 17.75 41.02 -14.58
N VAL A 125 16.63 41.75 -14.67
CA VAL A 125 16.64 43.22 -14.81
C VAL A 125 17.28 43.89 -13.60
N THR A 126 16.99 43.40 -12.39
CA THR A 126 17.56 43.94 -11.15
C THR A 126 19.07 43.75 -11.10
N THR A 127 19.57 42.56 -11.46
CA THR A 127 21.00 42.27 -11.51
C THR A 127 21.71 43.11 -12.57
N GLU A 128 21.12 43.26 -13.76
CA GLU A 128 21.66 44.11 -14.82
C GLU A 128 21.70 45.59 -14.41
N ASN A 129 20.64 46.11 -13.80
CA ASN A 129 20.58 47.49 -13.32
C ASN A 129 21.58 47.74 -12.18
N TYR A 130 21.68 46.81 -11.23
CA TYR A 130 22.66 46.89 -10.16
C TYR A 130 24.08 46.92 -10.70
N ARG A 131 24.41 46.02 -11.62
CA ARG A 131 25.73 45.97 -12.26
C ARG A 131 26.03 47.26 -13.01
N LYS A 132 25.09 47.77 -13.81
CA LYS A 132 25.24 49.05 -14.50
C LYS A 132 25.45 50.21 -13.52
N ALA A 133 24.70 50.26 -12.42
CA ALA A 133 24.86 51.29 -11.40
C ALA A 133 26.24 51.19 -10.73
N ALA A 134 26.69 49.97 -10.39
CA ALA A 134 28.01 49.73 -9.83
C ALA A 134 29.13 50.16 -10.80
N ASP A 135 29.02 49.82 -12.09
CA ASP A 135 29.97 50.22 -13.13
C ASP A 135 30.00 51.75 -13.30
N GLN A 136 28.83 52.41 -13.29
CA GLN A 136 28.73 53.88 -13.38
C GLN A 136 29.34 54.57 -12.17
N VAL A 137 29.11 54.06 -10.96
CA VAL A 137 29.74 54.56 -9.73
C VAL A 137 31.25 54.36 -9.86
N ASN A 138 31.72 53.17 -10.18
CA ASN A 138 33.15 52.88 -10.33
C ASN A 138 33.82 53.73 -11.42
N ALA A 139 33.10 54.13 -12.48
CA ALA A 139 33.60 55.04 -13.51
C ALA A 139 33.65 56.51 -13.06
N LYS A 140 32.65 56.97 -12.30
CA LYS A 140 32.61 58.36 -11.78
C LYS A 140 33.61 58.59 -10.66
N PHE A 141 33.80 57.59 -9.81
CA PHE A 141 34.79 57.63 -8.74
C PHE A 141 36.13 57.17 -9.30
N LYS A 142 36.98 58.14 -9.70
CA LYS A 142 38.40 57.84 -9.93
C LYS A 142 38.94 57.17 -8.68
N ARG A 143 39.51 55.98 -8.83
CA ARG A 143 40.47 55.48 -7.84
C ARG A 143 41.57 56.53 -7.82
N TYR A 144 41.68 57.27 -6.72
CA TYR A 144 42.81 58.17 -6.53
C TYR A 144 44.04 57.27 -6.54
N GLU A 145 44.78 57.28 -7.64
CA GLU A 145 46.15 56.82 -7.66
C GLU A 145 46.92 57.77 -6.74
N VAL A 146 47.08 57.36 -5.48
CA VAL A 146 47.92 58.08 -4.54
C VAL A 146 49.35 57.88 -5.02
N ASN A 147 49.81 58.77 -5.89
CA ASN A 147 51.21 58.81 -6.27
C ASN A 147 52.00 59.35 -5.07
N PRO A 148 52.84 58.54 -4.43
CA PRO A 148 53.60 58.99 -3.27
C PRO A 148 54.53 60.12 -3.69
N VAL A 149 54.44 61.26 -3.00
CA VAL A 149 55.31 62.40 -3.28
C VAL A 149 56.70 62.08 -2.76
N CYS A 150 57.73 62.36 -3.56
CA CYS A 150 59.13 62.06 -3.25
C CYS A 150 59.44 60.55 -3.13
N ALA A 151 58.67 59.68 -3.80
CA ALA A 151 58.84 58.22 -3.74
C ALA A 151 60.28 57.75 -4.04
N ASP A 152 60.90 58.31 -5.06
CA ASP A 152 62.26 57.95 -5.47
C ASP A 152 63.29 58.35 -4.40
N LEU A 153 63.16 59.56 -3.84
CA LEU A 153 64.00 60.02 -2.73
C LEU A 153 63.77 59.19 -1.46
N GLN A 154 62.52 58.80 -1.19
CA GLN A 154 62.20 57.90 -0.09
C GLN A 154 62.92 56.56 -0.25
N GLY A 155 62.90 55.98 -1.46
CA GLY A 155 63.63 54.75 -1.78
C GLY A 155 65.15 54.89 -1.62
N GLN A 156 65.72 56.01 -2.08
CA GLN A 156 67.15 56.29 -1.97
C GLN A 156 67.60 56.49 -0.51
N VAL A 157 66.84 57.24 0.29
CA VAL A 157 67.14 57.42 1.73
C VAL A 157 67.09 56.10 2.47
N LEU A 158 66.04 55.29 2.24
CA LEU A 158 65.90 53.99 2.87
C LEU A 158 67.02 53.03 2.46
N SER A 159 67.45 53.05 1.20
CA SER A 159 68.57 52.23 0.72
C SER A 159 69.89 52.68 1.35
N CYS A 160 70.16 53.98 1.40
CA CYS A 160 71.36 54.52 2.02
C CYS A 160 71.48 54.15 3.51
N TYR A 161 70.39 54.25 4.29
CA TYR A 161 70.41 53.87 5.70
C TYR A 161 70.62 52.38 5.93
N LYS A 162 70.08 51.53 5.04
CA LYS A 162 70.34 50.08 5.09
C LYS A 162 71.81 49.77 4.84
N GLU A 163 72.43 50.46 3.88
CA GLU A 163 73.84 50.26 3.52
C GLU A 163 74.82 50.88 4.52
N ASN A 164 74.41 51.91 5.26
CA ASN A 164 75.24 52.66 6.21
C ASN A 164 74.76 52.53 7.65
N ALA A 165 74.47 51.30 8.09
CA ALA A 165 74.02 51.02 9.45
C ALA A 165 75.03 51.54 10.51
N GLY A 166 74.55 52.31 11.47
CA GLY A 166 75.39 52.95 12.50
C GLY A 166 76.19 54.18 12.05
N LYS A 167 76.18 54.52 10.74
CA LYS A 167 76.85 55.70 10.15
C LYS A 167 75.87 56.57 9.38
N THR A 168 74.71 56.86 9.98
CA THR A 168 73.58 57.54 9.35
C THR A 168 73.90 58.95 8.82
N LEU A 169 74.93 59.61 9.37
CA LEU A 169 75.40 60.91 8.89
C LEU A 169 75.89 60.89 7.44
N ASN A 170 76.33 59.74 6.91
CA ASN A 170 76.69 59.61 5.48
C ASN A 170 75.48 59.81 4.55
N CYS A 171 74.27 59.55 5.04
CA CYS A 171 73.02 59.73 4.29
C CYS A 171 72.38 61.10 4.51
N SER A 172 73.04 61.99 5.26
CA SER A 172 72.50 63.31 5.64
C SER A 172 72.08 64.16 4.44
N ASN A 173 72.86 64.14 3.36
CA ASN A 173 72.53 64.89 2.15
C ASN A 173 71.24 64.39 1.47
N ILE A 174 71.10 63.07 1.28
CA ILE A 174 69.91 62.47 0.66
C ILE A 174 68.69 62.65 1.57
N ALA A 175 68.87 62.53 2.90
CA ALA A 175 67.82 62.80 3.87
C ALA A 175 67.36 64.27 3.84
N ALA A 176 68.28 65.22 3.69
CA ALA A 176 67.96 66.64 3.53
C ALA A 176 67.17 66.90 2.24
N LEU A 177 67.56 66.27 1.13
CA LEU A 177 66.83 66.37 -0.14
C LEU A 177 65.41 65.79 -0.04
N TYR A 178 65.24 64.65 0.62
CA TYR A 178 63.92 64.07 0.88
C TYR A 178 63.04 65.01 1.73
N LEU A 179 63.59 65.55 2.83
CA LEU A 179 62.88 66.50 3.68
C LEU A 179 62.50 67.78 2.93
N GLN A 180 63.40 68.30 2.10
CA GLN A 180 63.13 69.47 1.27
C GLN A 180 61.99 69.19 0.28
N CYS A 181 62.01 68.03 -0.38
CA CYS A 181 60.94 67.61 -1.29
C CYS A 181 59.59 67.49 -0.57
N VAL A 182 59.54 66.85 0.61
CA VAL A 182 58.31 66.73 1.41
C VAL A 182 57.80 68.09 1.87
N ASN A 183 58.69 68.98 2.32
CA ASN A 183 58.32 70.31 2.79
C ASN A 183 57.81 71.20 1.64
N ASN A 184 58.45 71.14 0.48
CA ASN A 184 57.99 71.84 -0.72
C ASN A 184 56.62 71.32 -1.15
N ALA A 185 56.41 70.00 -1.15
CA ALA A 185 55.11 69.40 -1.43
C ALA A 185 54.02 69.84 -0.45
N LYS A 186 54.33 69.88 0.86
CA LYS A 186 53.43 70.40 1.90
C LYS A 186 53.07 71.87 1.65
N GLN A 187 54.07 72.71 1.38
CA GLN A 187 53.85 74.14 1.10
C GLN A 187 53.04 74.37 -0.17
N ASN A 188 53.32 73.62 -1.24
CA ASN A 188 52.56 73.73 -2.49
C ASN A 188 51.11 73.32 -2.30
N LYS A 189 50.84 72.23 -1.55
CA LYS A 189 49.46 71.83 -1.20
C LYS A 189 48.71 72.89 -0.38
N LEU A 190 49.39 73.60 0.52
CA LEU A 190 48.80 74.69 1.31
C LEU A 190 48.52 75.96 0.45
N ARG A 191 49.33 76.22 -0.58
CA ARG A 191 49.16 77.38 -1.48
C ARG A 191 48.09 77.18 -2.54
N THR A 192 47.92 75.96 -3.06
CA THR A 192 46.96 75.65 -4.13
C THR A 192 45.60 75.22 -3.59
N GLY A 193 45.14 75.83 -2.48
CA GLY A 193 43.88 75.56 -1.77
C GLY A 193 42.93 74.61 -2.52
N GLY A 194 42.90 73.35 -2.09
CA GLY A 194 41.89 72.39 -2.53
C GLY A 194 40.51 72.78 -2.02
#